data_AF-A0A939UPT8-F1
#
_entry.id   AF-A0A939UPT8-F1
#
_cell.length_a   1.000
_cell.length_b   1.000
_cell.length_c   1.000
_cell.angle_alpha   90.00
_cell.angle_beta   90.00
_cell.angle_gamma   90.00
#
_symmetry.space_group_name_H-M   'P 1'
#
loop_
_entity.id
_entity.type
_entity.pdbx_description
1 polymer ?
#
loop_
_entity_poly.entity_id
_entity_poly.type
_entity_poly.pdbx_seq_one_letter_code
_entity_poly.pdbx_strand_id
1 'polypeptide(L)'
;MTLREAKDICIDYHYASNPSEEDSFMYTEALGFLIEETGDPNYMVELGAHYYRQRQFDLALKYYEQAAEYDNIYAISDLGYIWYYGRTGEKNYEKAFYYFDRAAKMGDTAAAYKVADMYKNGYWVEQDYGKYASIIKDLYKKPGRHLPEIYSRLAGIYDKEGRTAEALELRDTARGVLAERIARNPFFGNLTIMKWLIEGIYALRPFDPGSADIYDLYHVFASPAKALLRYNGKDWEAEAVPDGDGLGIRLGDRWFRTIDDFFAKAEIEGERITALYEYITVYGIDQ
;
A
#
# COMPACT_ATOMS: atom_id res chain seq x y z
N MET A 1 16.21 34.33 10.59
CA MET A 1 16.61 32.92 10.46
C MET A 1 17.70 32.83 9.42
N THR A 2 18.75 32.04 9.64
CA THR A 2 19.80 31.73 8.67
C THR A 2 19.51 30.41 7.94
N LEU A 3 20.17 30.15 6.81
CA LEU A 3 20.06 28.86 6.09
C LEU A 3 20.35 27.65 6.97
N ARG A 4 21.30 27.78 7.91
CA ARG A 4 21.64 26.71 8.85
C ARG A 4 20.52 26.50 9.85
N GLU A 5 20.03 27.56 10.48
CA GLU A 5 18.93 27.49 11.43
C GLU A 5 17.66 26.88 10.81
N ALA A 6 17.32 27.27 9.57
CA ALA A 6 16.15 26.71 8.88
C ALA A 6 16.30 25.20 8.60
N LYS A 7 17.49 24.75 8.20
CA LYS A 7 17.78 23.33 7.99
C LYS A 7 17.74 22.54 9.30
N ASP A 8 18.28 23.10 10.37
CA ASP A 8 18.26 22.48 11.69
C ASP A 8 16.81 22.30 12.17
N ILE A 9 15.93 23.30 11.99
CA ILE A 9 14.48 23.18 12.28
C ILE A 9 13.83 22.05 11.47
N CYS A 10 14.13 21.93 10.18
CA CYS A 10 13.57 20.87 9.35
C CYS A 10 14.02 19.48 9.83
N ILE A 11 15.30 19.35 10.19
CA ILE A 11 15.86 18.10 10.74
C ILE A 11 15.17 17.74 12.05
N ASP A 12 15.07 18.68 12.99
CA ASP A 12 14.46 18.46 14.30
C ASP A 12 12.99 18.03 14.15
N TYR A 13 12.25 18.64 13.23
CA TYR A 13 10.87 18.28 12.94
C TYR A 13 10.73 16.82 12.44
N HIS A 14 11.63 16.35 11.56
CA HIS A 14 11.58 14.97 11.06
C HIS A 14 11.90 13.92 12.12
N TYR A 15 12.69 14.27 13.13
CA TYR A 15 13.04 13.38 14.24
C TYR A 15 12.08 13.48 15.43
N ALA A 16 11.11 14.40 15.40
CA ALA A 16 10.11 14.54 16.44
C ALA A 16 9.09 13.37 16.39
N SER A 17 8.95 12.63 17.49
CA SER A 17 7.98 11.54 17.59
C SER A 17 6.52 12.01 17.55
N ASN A 18 6.25 13.24 18.02
CA ASN A 18 4.93 13.85 18.02
C ASN A 18 5.05 15.39 18.02
N PRO A 19 5.33 16.01 16.86
CA PRO A 19 5.53 17.45 16.77
C PRO A 19 4.27 18.22 17.16
N SER A 20 4.45 19.32 17.89
CA SER A 20 3.37 20.24 18.27
C SER A 20 2.92 21.13 17.10
N GLU A 21 1.83 21.88 17.29
CA GLU A 21 1.40 22.90 16.32
C GLU A 21 2.46 23.99 16.14
N GLU A 22 3.19 24.34 17.21
CA GLU A 22 4.28 25.32 17.15
C GLU A 22 5.46 24.77 16.35
N ASP A 23 5.83 23.49 16.56
CA ASP A 23 6.86 22.84 15.76
C ASP A 23 6.46 22.79 14.28
N SER A 24 5.19 22.50 14.00
CA SER A 24 4.65 22.51 12.63
C SER A 24 4.70 23.90 12.00
N PHE A 25 4.37 24.94 12.76
CA PHE A 25 4.45 26.33 12.30
C PHE A 25 5.91 26.71 11.96
N MET A 26 6.83 26.47 12.89
CA MET A 26 8.26 26.74 12.71
C MET A 26 8.83 25.97 11.51
N TYR A 27 8.40 24.73 11.32
CA TYR A 27 8.76 23.92 10.16
C TYR A 27 8.27 24.52 8.84
N THR A 28 7.02 24.98 8.76
CA THR A 28 6.51 25.63 7.54
C THR A 28 7.21 26.96 7.25
N GLU A 29 7.54 27.75 8.26
CA GLU A 29 8.30 28.99 8.12
C GLU A 29 9.74 28.73 7.65
N ALA A 30 10.39 27.70 8.22
CA ALA A 30 11.72 27.28 7.81
C ALA A 30 11.76 26.82 6.36
N LEU A 31 10.78 26.02 5.92
CA LEU A 31 10.65 25.60 4.53
C LEU A 31 10.36 26.78 3.61
N GLY A 32 9.47 27.70 4.00
CA GLY A 32 9.19 28.92 3.25
C GLY A 32 10.46 29.75 3.01
N PHE A 33 11.23 30.00 4.08
CA PHE A 33 12.51 30.67 4.01
C PHE A 33 13.51 29.95 3.09
N LEU A 34 13.63 28.62 3.21
CA LEU A 34 14.52 27.83 2.36
C LEU A 34 14.12 27.90 0.88
N ILE A 35 12.82 27.90 0.57
CA ILE A 35 12.32 28.05 -0.80
C ILE A 35 12.72 29.41 -1.36
N GLU A 36 12.52 30.49 -0.61
CA GLU A 36 12.86 31.86 -1.03
C GLU A 36 14.36 32.06 -1.27
N GLU A 37 15.19 31.53 -0.37
CA GLU A 37 16.64 31.74 -0.42
C GLU A 37 17.36 30.83 -1.43
N THR A 38 16.82 29.62 -1.69
CA THR A 38 17.53 28.61 -2.50
C THR A 38 16.86 28.32 -3.84
N GLY A 39 15.53 28.49 -3.93
CA GLY A 39 14.75 28.03 -5.08
C GLY A 39 14.79 26.50 -5.28
N ASP A 40 15.22 25.72 -4.29
CA ASP A 40 15.30 24.26 -4.41
C ASP A 40 13.89 23.64 -4.42
N PRO A 41 13.48 22.96 -5.52
CA PRO A 41 12.14 22.40 -5.65
C PRO A 41 11.86 21.28 -4.64
N ASN A 42 12.89 20.68 -4.00
CA ASN A 42 12.67 19.67 -2.97
C ASN A 42 11.99 20.26 -1.73
N TYR A 43 12.34 21.49 -1.33
CA TYR A 43 11.67 22.16 -0.21
C TYR A 43 10.22 22.52 -0.56
N MET A 44 9.93 22.86 -1.82
CA MET A 44 8.58 23.07 -2.31
C MET A 44 7.75 21.79 -2.23
N VAL A 45 8.30 20.65 -2.68
CA VAL A 45 7.65 19.33 -2.56
C VAL A 45 7.40 18.97 -1.10
N GLU A 46 8.38 19.20 -0.24
CA GLU A 46 8.31 18.89 1.18
C GLU A 46 7.20 19.71 1.87
N LEU A 47 7.13 21.01 1.59
CA LEU A 47 6.09 21.89 2.10
C LEU A 47 4.70 21.53 1.53
N GLY A 48 4.63 21.22 0.24
CA GLY A 48 3.40 20.73 -0.40
C GLY A 48 2.90 19.43 0.25
N ALA A 49 3.79 18.48 0.52
CA ALA A 49 3.47 17.22 1.18
C ALA A 49 3.01 17.43 2.64
N HIS A 50 3.60 18.41 3.33
CA HIS A 50 3.16 18.80 4.66
C HIS A 50 1.72 19.32 4.64
N TYR A 51 1.39 20.27 3.76
CA TYR A 51 0.02 20.76 3.60
C TYR A 51 -0.96 19.68 3.15
N TYR A 52 -0.53 18.77 2.28
CA TYR A 52 -1.36 17.64 1.85
C TYR A 52 -1.75 16.73 3.02
N ARG A 53 -0.80 16.42 3.92
CA ARG A 53 -1.08 15.64 5.15
C ARG A 53 -2.08 16.33 6.06
N GLN A 54 -2.02 17.67 6.15
CA GLN A 54 -3.00 18.49 6.87
C GLN A 54 -4.32 18.71 6.12
N ARG A 55 -4.49 18.13 4.94
CA ARG A 55 -5.66 18.32 4.05
C ARG A 55 -5.87 19.77 3.59
N GLN A 56 -4.82 20.59 3.62
CA GLN A 56 -4.81 21.94 3.05
C GLN A 56 -4.45 21.84 1.55
N PHE A 57 -5.36 21.26 0.76
CA PHE A 57 -5.06 20.82 -0.60
C PHE A 57 -4.77 21.96 -1.58
N ASP A 58 -5.35 23.15 -1.38
CA ASP A 58 -5.07 24.31 -2.23
C ASP A 58 -3.62 24.82 -2.04
N LEU A 59 -3.11 24.78 -0.80
CA LEU A 59 -1.72 25.09 -0.51
C LEU A 59 -0.79 24.01 -1.07
N ALA A 60 -1.13 22.73 -0.89
CA ALA A 60 -0.38 21.63 -1.48
C ALA A 60 -0.28 21.78 -3.01
N LEU A 61 -1.40 22.05 -3.68
CA LEU A 61 -1.47 22.29 -5.12
C LEU A 61 -0.51 23.40 -5.53
N LYS A 62 -0.54 24.56 -4.85
CA LYS A 62 0.35 25.70 -5.14
C LYS A 62 1.82 25.30 -5.11
N TYR A 63 2.28 24.64 -4.05
CA TYR A 63 3.70 24.30 -3.92
C TYR A 63 4.13 23.17 -4.86
N TYR A 64 3.24 22.23 -5.16
CA TYR A 64 3.52 21.22 -6.19
C TYR A 64 3.55 21.81 -7.60
N GLU A 65 2.68 22.77 -7.93
CA GLU A 65 2.75 23.51 -9.20
C GLU A 65 4.09 24.25 -9.33
N GLN A 66 4.52 24.96 -8.28
CA GLN A 66 5.83 25.61 -8.24
C GLN A 66 6.98 24.61 -8.46
N ALA A 67 7.01 23.49 -7.74
CA ALA A 67 8.04 22.47 -7.90
C ALA A 67 8.04 21.81 -9.30
N ALA A 68 6.85 21.67 -9.92
CA ALA A 68 6.69 21.08 -11.24
C ALA A 68 7.21 21.98 -12.38
N GLU A 69 7.38 23.29 -12.14
CA GLU A 69 8.07 24.21 -13.07
C GLU A 69 9.57 23.88 -13.19
N TYR A 70 10.15 23.25 -12.17
CA TYR A 70 11.53 22.76 -12.15
C TYR A 70 11.66 21.28 -12.55
N ASP A 71 10.65 20.72 -13.23
CA ASP A 71 10.61 19.32 -13.64
C ASP A 71 10.79 18.34 -12.46
N ASN A 72 10.37 18.72 -11.24
CA ASN A 72 10.44 17.82 -10.09
C ASN A 72 9.44 16.67 -10.26
N ILE A 73 9.96 15.45 -10.45
CA ILE A 73 9.15 14.27 -10.76
C ILE A 73 8.13 13.93 -9.67
N TYR A 74 8.47 14.13 -8.39
CA TYR A 74 7.59 13.84 -7.27
C TYR A 74 6.41 14.81 -7.22
N ALA A 75 6.68 16.11 -7.42
CA ALA A 75 5.63 17.13 -7.50
C ALA A 75 4.67 16.87 -8.68
N ILE A 76 5.20 16.54 -9.86
CA ILE A 76 4.40 16.21 -11.03
C ILE A 76 3.50 15.00 -10.73
N SER A 77 4.03 13.96 -10.08
CA SER A 77 3.26 12.78 -9.66
C SER A 77 2.14 13.15 -8.67
N ASP A 78 2.45 13.97 -7.67
CA ASP A 78 1.52 14.43 -6.63
C ASP A 78 0.39 15.32 -7.21
N LEU A 79 0.69 16.14 -8.22
CA LEU A 79 -0.34 16.86 -8.98
C LEU A 79 -1.32 15.88 -9.65
N GLY A 80 -0.81 14.80 -10.25
CA GLY A 80 -1.64 13.73 -10.80
C GLY A 80 -2.62 13.18 -9.75
N TYR A 81 -2.16 12.95 -8.53
CA TYR A 81 -2.99 12.48 -7.43
C TYR A 81 -4.03 13.49 -6.95
N ILE A 82 -3.69 14.78 -6.89
CA ILE A 82 -4.64 15.85 -6.55
C ILE A 82 -5.82 15.81 -7.50
N TRP A 83 -5.56 15.79 -8.82
CA TRP A 83 -6.62 15.81 -9.83
C TRP A 83 -7.37 14.48 -9.92
N TYR A 84 -6.69 13.34 -9.74
CA TYR A 84 -7.31 12.01 -9.81
C TYR A 84 -8.33 11.78 -8.69
N TYR A 85 -7.99 12.22 -7.47
CA TYR A 85 -8.87 12.08 -6.31
C TYR A 85 -9.76 13.29 -6.07
N GLY A 86 -9.61 14.39 -6.83
CA GLY A 86 -10.39 15.61 -6.66
C GLY A 86 -10.11 16.30 -5.33
N ARG A 87 -8.85 16.35 -4.91
CA ARG A 87 -8.46 16.86 -3.58
C ARG A 87 -8.76 18.35 -3.39
N THR A 88 -8.82 19.11 -4.47
CA THR A 88 -9.16 20.54 -4.49
C THR A 88 -10.59 20.81 -4.99
N GLY A 89 -11.49 19.83 -4.88
CA GLY A 89 -12.92 19.98 -5.20
C GLY A 89 -13.46 18.81 -6.02
N GLU A 90 -13.24 18.85 -7.33
CA GLU A 90 -13.74 17.84 -8.27
C GLU A 90 -12.61 17.06 -8.93
N LYS A 91 -12.88 15.80 -9.28
CA LYS A 91 -11.93 14.98 -10.03
C LYS A 91 -11.79 15.52 -11.44
N ASN A 92 -10.55 15.62 -11.90
CA ASN A 92 -10.26 15.94 -13.30
C ASN A 92 -9.32 14.88 -13.87
N TYR A 93 -9.90 13.88 -14.53
CA TYR A 93 -9.13 12.77 -15.08
C TYR A 93 -8.25 13.17 -16.27
N GLU A 94 -8.60 14.22 -17.02
CA GLU A 94 -7.74 14.73 -18.09
C GLU A 94 -6.43 15.30 -17.52
N LYS A 95 -6.52 16.20 -16.53
CA LYS A 95 -5.33 16.73 -15.83
C LYS A 95 -4.56 15.63 -15.12
N ALA A 96 -5.25 14.71 -14.44
CA ALA A 96 -4.59 13.59 -13.78
C ALA A 96 -3.77 12.75 -14.76
N PHE A 97 -4.36 12.42 -15.93
CA PHE A 97 -3.66 11.68 -16.97
C PHE A 97 -2.45 12.44 -17.48
N TYR A 98 -2.59 13.74 -17.74
CA TYR A 98 -1.49 14.60 -18.19
C TYR A 98 -0.29 14.54 -17.23
N TYR A 99 -0.52 14.75 -15.93
CA TYR A 99 0.54 14.74 -14.94
C TYR A 99 1.14 13.35 -14.72
N PHE A 100 0.31 12.31 -14.63
CA PHE A 100 0.82 10.94 -14.48
C PHE A 100 1.59 10.47 -15.71
N ASP A 101 1.14 10.75 -16.93
CA ASP A 101 1.84 10.40 -18.15
C ASP A 101 3.18 11.15 -18.26
N ARG A 102 3.22 12.43 -17.87
CA ARG A 102 4.48 13.20 -17.78
C ARG A 102 5.45 12.57 -16.79
N ALA A 103 5.03 12.31 -15.54
CA ALA A 103 5.90 11.70 -14.53
C ALA A 103 6.33 10.27 -14.92
N ALA A 104 5.45 9.48 -15.54
CA ALA A 104 5.75 8.15 -16.05
C ALA A 104 6.88 8.17 -17.11
N LYS A 105 6.83 9.13 -18.05
CA LYS A 105 7.87 9.35 -19.06
C LYS A 105 9.21 9.77 -18.46
N MET A 106 9.19 10.40 -17.29
CA MET A 106 10.38 10.76 -16.51
C MET A 106 10.91 9.60 -15.64
N GLY A 107 10.22 8.46 -15.62
CA GLY A 107 10.67 7.23 -14.96
C GLY A 107 9.90 6.87 -13.69
N ASP A 108 8.94 7.69 -13.24
CA ASP A 108 8.13 7.41 -12.04
C ASP A 108 7.28 6.16 -12.25
N THR A 109 7.56 5.14 -11.45
CA THR A 109 6.87 3.84 -11.51
C THR A 109 5.47 3.90 -10.93
N ALA A 110 5.22 4.74 -9.92
CA ALA A 110 3.90 4.94 -9.34
C ALA A 110 2.98 5.70 -10.31
N ALA A 111 3.52 6.72 -11.01
CA ALA A 111 2.78 7.44 -12.04
C ALA A 111 2.46 6.54 -13.25
N ALA A 112 3.44 5.76 -13.74
CA ALA A 112 3.21 4.79 -14.80
C ALA A 112 2.16 3.73 -14.42
N TYR A 113 2.17 3.28 -13.17
CA TYR A 113 1.13 2.41 -12.62
C TYR A 113 -0.26 3.07 -12.68
N LYS A 114 -0.36 4.37 -12.37
CA LYS A 114 -1.63 5.12 -12.50
C LYS A 114 -2.09 5.30 -13.93
N VAL A 115 -1.18 5.53 -14.88
CA VAL A 115 -1.52 5.54 -16.31
C VAL A 115 -2.11 4.18 -16.73
N ALA A 116 -1.52 3.07 -16.28
CA ALA A 116 -2.08 1.73 -16.50
C ALA A 116 -3.49 1.58 -15.93
N ASP A 117 -3.75 2.09 -14.72
CA ASP A 117 -5.09 2.11 -14.12
C ASP A 117 -6.10 2.89 -14.95
N MET A 118 -5.69 4.02 -15.52
CA MET A 118 -6.57 4.86 -16.33
C MET A 118 -6.95 4.16 -17.64
N TYR A 119 -6.01 3.50 -18.31
CA TYR A 119 -6.32 2.64 -19.47
C TYR A 119 -7.18 1.43 -19.11
N LYS A 120 -6.99 0.82 -17.95
CA LYS A 120 -7.81 -0.32 -17.51
C LYS A 120 -9.28 0.07 -17.28
N ASN A 121 -9.52 1.25 -16.73
CA ASN A 121 -10.85 1.69 -16.29
C ASN A 121 -11.54 2.68 -17.24
N GLY A 122 -10.85 3.16 -18.28
CA GLY A 122 -11.40 4.16 -19.20
C GLY A 122 -11.51 5.56 -18.58
N TYR A 123 -10.58 5.92 -17.68
CA TYR A 123 -10.58 7.26 -17.06
C TYR A 123 -9.89 8.25 -17.99
N TRP A 124 -10.68 9.15 -18.59
CA TRP A 124 -10.29 10.10 -19.64
C TRP A 124 -9.86 9.47 -20.98
N VAL A 125 -9.02 8.45 -20.94
CA VAL A 125 -8.66 7.64 -22.10
C VAL A 125 -9.67 6.52 -22.34
N GLU A 126 -9.81 6.05 -23.58
CA GLU A 126 -10.58 4.85 -23.86
C GLU A 126 -10.00 3.62 -23.14
N GLN A 127 -10.88 2.70 -22.77
CA GLN A 127 -10.46 1.46 -22.15
C GLN A 127 -9.59 0.65 -23.11
N ASP A 128 -8.35 0.40 -22.73
CA ASP A 128 -7.38 -0.33 -23.54
C ASP A 128 -6.63 -1.33 -22.66
N TYR A 129 -7.10 -2.57 -22.69
CA TYR A 129 -6.49 -3.65 -21.93
C TYR A 129 -5.08 -4.00 -22.45
N GLY A 130 -4.81 -3.81 -23.75
CA GLY A 130 -3.50 -4.07 -24.35
C GLY A 130 -2.44 -3.10 -23.81
N LYS A 131 -2.75 -1.80 -23.78
CA LYS A 131 -1.89 -0.78 -23.16
C LYS A 131 -1.70 -1.01 -21.67
N TYR A 132 -2.78 -1.29 -20.94
CA TYR A 132 -2.70 -1.65 -19.53
C TYR A 132 -1.73 -2.83 -19.32
N ALA A 133 -1.89 -3.92 -20.07
CA ALA A 133 -1.05 -5.11 -19.94
C ALA A 133 0.42 -4.82 -20.30
N SER A 134 0.67 -4.06 -21.38
CA SER A 134 2.02 -3.67 -21.77
C SER A 134 2.72 -2.87 -20.68
N ILE A 135 2.07 -1.85 -20.13
CA ILE A 135 2.64 -0.99 -19.09
C ILE A 135 2.98 -1.83 -17.84
N ILE A 136 2.09 -2.72 -17.40
CA ILE A 136 2.37 -3.59 -16.24
C ILE A 136 3.54 -4.54 -16.51
N LYS A 137 3.62 -5.14 -17.71
CA LYS A 137 4.76 -5.99 -18.10
C LYS A 137 6.07 -5.20 -18.14
N ASP A 138 6.05 -3.97 -18.62
CA ASP A 138 7.25 -3.12 -18.68
C ASP A 138 7.69 -2.64 -17.30
N LEU A 139 6.75 -2.34 -16.41
CA LEU A 139 7.04 -2.04 -15.01
C LEU A 139 7.71 -3.22 -14.31
N TYR A 140 7.27 -4.44 -14.59
CA TYR A 140 7.85 -5.67 -14.04
C TYR A 140 9.26 -5.99 -14.57
N LYS A 141 9.62 -5.50 -15.77
CA LYS A 141 10.99 -5.69 -16.31
C LYS A 141 12.03 -4.78 -15.64
N LYS A 142 11.60 -3.70 -14.97
CA LYS A 142 12.53 -2.77 -14.33
C LYS A 142 13.26 -3.48 -13.17
N PRO A 143 14.56 -3.24 -12.97
CA PRO A 143 15.28 -3.87 -11.86
C PRO A 143 14.78 -3.35 -10.51
N GLY A 144 14.87 -4.18 -9.48
CA GLY A 144 14.53 -3.85 -8.10
C GLY A 144 13.28 -4.56 -7.59
N ARG A 145 12.99 -4.40 -6.30
CA ARG A 145 11.78 -4.96 -5.68
C ARG A 145 10.56 -4.14 -6.14
N HIS A 146 9.56 -4.82 -6.71
CA HIS A 146 8.33 -4.17 -7.17
C HIS A 146 7.29 -4.03 -6.06
N LEU A 147 6.31 -3.16 -6.30
CA LEU A 147 5.10 -3.09 -5.49
C LEU A 147 4.31 -4.41 -5.59
N PRO A 148 3.69 -4.93 -4.50
CA PRO A 148 2.81 -6.11 -4.53
C PRO A 148 1.73 -6.06 -5.63
N GLU A 149 1.26 -4.85 -5.92
CA GLU A 149 0.24 -4.55 -6.92
C GLU A 149 0.72 -4.84 -8.35
N ILE A 150 2.03 -4.70 -8.64
CA ILE A 150 2.59 -5.04 -9.97
C ILE A 150 2.53 -6.55 -10.16
N TYR A 151 3.00 -7.33 -9.18
CA TYR A 151 2.96 -8.79 -9.21
C TYR A 151 1.52 -9.31 -9.36
N SER A 152 0.61 -8.83 -8.51
CA SER A 152 -0.80 -9.26 -8.51
C SER A 152 -1.51 -8.95 -9.84
N ARG A 153 -1.20 -7.80 -10.45
CA ARG A 153 -1.77 -7.42 -11.75
C ARG A 153 -1.18 -8.20 -12.90
N LEU A 154 0.13 -8.44 -12.87
CA LEU A 154 0.79 -9.28 -13.88
C LEU A 154 0.26 -10.72 -13.82
N ALA A 155 0.02 -11.25 -12.62
CA ALA A 155 -0.64 -12.53 -12.45
C ALA A 155 -2.02 -12.55 -13.12
N GLY A 156 -2.85 -11.54 -12.86
CA GLY A 156 -4.17 -11.41 -13.52
C GLY A 156 -4.10 -11.24 -15.05
N ILE A 157 -3.00 -10.68 -15.59
CA ILE A 157 -2.75 -10.63 -17.03
C ILE A 157 -2.41 -12.03 -17.55
N TYR A 158 -1.52 -12.74 -16.86
CA TYR A 158 -1.10 -14.09 -17.24
C TYR A 158 -2.24 -15.11 -17.14
N ASP A 159 -3.17 -14.97 -16.19
CA ASP A 159 -4.37 -15.81 -16.16
C ASP A 159 -5.20 -15.68 -17.44
N LYS A 160 -5.41 -14.44 -17.90
CA LYS A 160 -6.16 -14.20 -19.15
C LYS A 160 -5.43 -14.70 -20.39
N GLU A 161 -4.11 -14.84 -20.31
CA GLU A 161 -3.25 -15.43 -21.33
C GLU A 161 -3.16 -16.96 -21.22
N GLY A 162 -3.81 -17.60 -20.24
CA GLY A 162 -3.73 -19.04 -20.00
C GLY A 162 -2.41 -19.51 -19.36
N ARG A 163 -1.64 -18.58 -18.81
CA ARG A 163 -0.30 -18.79 -18.21
C ARG A 163 -0.40 -19.02 -16.70
N THR A 164 -1.17 -20.03 -16.31
CA THR A 164 -1.56 -20.26 -14.90
C THR A 164 -0.38 -20.49 -13.96
N ALA A 165 0.64 -21.26 -14.37
CA ALA A 165 1.80 -21.53 -13.53
C ALA A 165 2.58 -20.25 -13.18
N GLU A 166 2.82 -19.41 -14.19
CA GLU A 166 3.53 -18.13 -14.04
C GLU A 166 2.69 -17.13 -13.24
N ALA A 167 1.36 -17.15 -13.41
CA ALA A 167 0.46 -16.34 -12.61
C ALA A 167 0.47 -16.74 -11.12
N LEU A 168 0.53 -18.04 -10.82
CA LEU A 168 0.65 -18.54 -9.44
C LEU A 168 1.98 -18.13 -8.79
N GLU A 169 3.09 -18.26 -9.50
CA GLU A 169 4.41 -17.82 -9.02
C GLU A 169 4.42 -16.32 -8.69
N LEU A 170 3.80 -15.50 -9.54
CA LEU A 170 3.65 -14.06 -9.30
C LEU A 170 2.76 -13.77 -8.09
N ARG A 171 1.69 -14.54 -7.86
CA ARG A 171 0.84 -14.38 -6.68
C ARG A 171 1.58 -14.74 -5.40
N ASP A 172 2.35 -15.83 -5.41
CA ASP A 172 3.19 -16.21 -4.27
C ASP A 172 4.22 -15.12 -3.95
N THR A 173 4.82 -14.54 -4.99
CA THR A 173 5.74 -13.40 -4.83
C THR A 173 5.01 -12.17 -4.27
N ALA A 174 3.82 -11.85 -4.80
CA ALA A 174 3.00 -10.76 -4.30
C ALA A 174 2.66 -10.95 -2.81
N ARG A 175 2.35 -12.20 -2.40
CA ARG A 175 2.02 -12.57 -1.02
C ARG A 175 3.19 -12.26 -0.10
N GLY A 176 4.40 -12.70 -0.44
CA GLY A 176 5.60 -12.43 0.35
C GLY A 176 5.88 -10.93 0.52
N VAL A 177 5.87 -10.15 -0.57
CA VAL A 177 6.14 -8.70 -0.51
C VAL A 177 5.04 -7.96 0.26
N LEU A 178 3.78 -8.39 0.14
CA LEU A 178 2.67 -7.78 0.88
C LEU A 178 2.71 -8.14 2.37
N ALA A 179 3.10 -9.36 2.72
CA ALA A 179 3.29 -9.80 4.11
C ALA A 179 4.34 -8.94 4.83
N GLU A 180 5.51 -8.72 4.21
CA GLU A 180 6.55 -7.82 4.73
C GLU A 180 6.03 -6.39 4.95
N ARG A 181 5.21 -5.88 4.02
CA ARG A 181 4.60 -4.53 4.11
C ARG A 181 3.62 -4.47 5.28
N ILE A 182 2.75 -5.47 5.42
CA ILE A 182 1.75 -5.55 6.50
C ILE A 182 2.45 -5.64 7.86
N ALA A 183 3.54 -6.40 7.96
CA ALA A 183 4.27 -6.56 9.22
C ALA A 183 4.80 -5.23 9.79
N ARG A 184 5.20 -4.30 8.91
CA ARG A 184 5.67 -2.97 9.29
C ARG A 184 4.53 -1.97 9.49
N ASN A 185 3.46 -2.10 8.69
CA ASN A 185 2.32 -1.19 8.73
C ASN A 185 1.03 -1.95 8.36
N PRO A 186 0.31 -2.48 9.37
CA PRO A 186 -0.94 -3.21 9.15
C PRO A 186 -2.09 -2.23 8.86
N PHE A 187 -2.06 -1.64 7.68
CA PHE A 187 -3.15 -0.81 7.14
C PHE A 187 -4.28 -1.71 6.61
N PHE A 188 -5.54 -1.37 6.93
CA PHE A 188 -6.71 -2.19 6.56
C PHE A 188 -6.75 -2.52 5.06
N GLY A 189 -6.37 -1.58 4.18
CA GLY A 189 -6.37 -1.81 2.74
C GLY A 189 -5.37 -2.89 2.30
N ASN A 190 -4.23 -3.03 2.98
CA ASN A 190 -3.26 -4.08 2.67
C ASN A 190 -3.81 -5.47 3.07
N LEU A 191 -4.54 -5.55 4.18
CA LEU A 191 -5.20 -6.79 4.63
C LEU A 191 -6.28 -7.24 3.63
N THR A 192 -7.08 -6.31 3.11
CA THR A 192 -8.07 -6.62 2.07
C THR A 192 -7.41 -7.14 0.79
N ILE A 193 -6.30 -6.52 0.35
CA ILE A 193 -5.55 -7.00 -0.82
C ILE A 193 -5.00 -8.41 -0.56
N MET A 194 -4.49 -8.68 0.63
CA MET A 194 -3.98 -10.00 1.01
C MET A 194 -5.08 -11.06 0.94
N LYS A 195 -6.26 -10.78 1.49
CA LYS A 195 -7.43 -11.68 1.42
C LYS A 195 -7.76 -12.06 -0.02
N TRP A 196 -7.93 -11.09 -0.91
CA TRP A 196 -8.23 -11.35 -2.33
C TRP A 196 -7.11 -12.11 -3.04
N LEU A 197 -5.87 -11.86 -2.65
CA LEU A 197 -4.72 -12.59 -3.19
C LEU A 197 -4.77 -14.07 -2.80
N ILE A 198 -5.03 -14.37 -1.52
CA ILE A 198 -5.19 -15.72 -1.00
C ILE A 198 -6.37 -16.44 -1.68
N GLU A 199 -7.53 -15.79 -1.80
CA GLU A 199 -8.69 -16.32 -2.53
C GLU A 199 -8.32 -16.65 -3.99
N GLY A 200 -7.59 -15.75 -4.67
CA GLY A 200 -7.15 -15.94 -6.05
C GLY A 200 -6.12 -17.06 -6.23
N ILE A 201 -5.27 -17.31 -5.22
CA ILE A 201 -4.34 -18.44 -5.22
C ILE A 201 -5.13 -19.75 -5.13
N TYR A 202 -6.02 -19.89 -4.14
CA TYR A 202 -6.73 -21.15 -3.88
C TYR A 202 -7.90 -21.42 -4.82
N ALA A 203 -8.30 -20.43 -5.62
CA ALA A 203 -9.15 -20.66 -6.78
C ALA A 203 -8.43 -21.44 -7.92
N LEU A 204 -7.10 -21.41 -7.95
CA LEU A 204 -6.28 -21.98 -9.03
C LEU A 204 -5.45 -23.19 -8.61
N ARG A 205 -5.22 -23.38 -7.31
CA ARG A 205 -4.52 -24.56 -6.77
C ARG A 205 -5.19 -25.07 -5.50
N PRO A 206 -5.17 -26.39 -5.23
CA PRO A 206 -5.61 -26.92 -3.95
C PRO A 206 -4.81 -26.33 -2.79
N PHE A 207 -5.46 -26.13 -1.65
CA PHE A 207 -4.80 -25.76 -0.41
C PHE A 207 -3.95 -26.92 0.13
N ASP A 208 -2.74 -26.61 0.58
CA ASP A 208 -1.83 -27.54 1.24
C ASP A 208 -1.59 -27.11 2.69
N PRO A 209 -2.19 -27.80 3.68
CA PRO A 209 -1.99 -27.49 5.10
C PRO A 209 -0.53 -27.56 5.56
N GLY A 210 0.32 -28.32 4.86
CA GLY A 210 1.74 -28.50 5.23
C GLY A 210 2.62 -27.29 4.96
N SER A 211 2.16 -26.36 4.11
CA SER A 211 2.89 -25.14 3.74
C SER A 211 2.16 -23.86 4.17
N ALA A 212 1.17 -24.00 5.05
CA ALA A 212 0.33 -22.89 5.49
C ALA A 212 1.11 -21.83 6.29
N ASP A 213 0.89 -20.58 5.93
CA ASP A 213 1.29 -19.41 6.70
C ASP A 213 0.08 -18.73 7.39
N ILE A 214 0.32 -17.65 8.14
CA ILE A 214 -0.74 -16.96 8.87
C ILE A 214 -1.84 -16.41 7.96
N TYR A 215 -1.51 -15.99 6.73
CA TYR A 215 -2.48 -15.40 5.81
C TYR A 215 -3.34 -16.46 5.13
N ASP A 216 -2.90 -17.71 5.07
CA ASP A 216 -3.72 -18.83 4.61
C ASP A 216 -4.95 -19.06 5.51
N LEU A 217 -4.97 -18.50 6.73
CA LEU A 217 -6.17 -18.48 7.56
C LEU A 217 -7.33 -17.71 6.94
N TYR A 218 -7.10 -16.79 5.99
CA TYR A 218 -8.20 -16.21 5.19
C TYR A 218 -8.97 -17.28 4.40
N HIS A 219 -8.27 -18.32 3.95
CA HIS A 219 -8.88 -19.47 3.27
C HIS A 219 -9.41 -20.49 4.27
N VAL A 220 -8.61 -20.87 5.27
CA VAL A 220 -8.97 -21.91 6.25
C VAL A 220 -10.22 -21.53 7.04
N PHE A 221 -10.32 -20.28 7.49
CA PHE A 221 -11.42 -19.77 8.30
C PHE A 221 -12.58 -19.19 7.46
N ALA A 222 -12.64 -19.52 6.16
CA ALA A 222 -13.84 -19.28 5.34
C ALA A 222 -14.98 -20.26 5.66
N SER A 223 -14.67 -21.36 6.36
CA SER A 223 -15.60 -22.34 6.93
C SER A 223 -15.22 -22.61 8.39
N PRO A 224 -16.08 -23.27 9.19
CA PRO A 224 -15.69 -23.74 10.51
C PRO A 224 -14.43 -24.60 10.41
N ALA A 225 -13.41 -24.26 11.18
CA ALA A 225 -12.10 -24.89 11.12
C ALA A 225 -11.26 -24.48 12.32
N LYS A 226 -10.21 -25.25 12.58
CA LYS A 226 -9.28 -25.04 13.69
C LYS A 226 -7.85 -25.04 13.17
N ALA A 227 -6.99 -24.23 13.76
CA ALA A 227 -5.56 -24.20 13.49
C ALA A 227 -4.76 -23.90 14.76
N LEU A 228 -3.54 -24.43 14.83
CA LEU A 228 -2.57 -24.11 15.88
C LEU A 228 -1.55 -23.11 15.36
N LEU A 229 -1.32 -22.07 16.15
CA LEU A 229 -0.33 -21.03 15.88
C LEU A 229 0.80 -21.18 16.90
N ARG A 230 2.00 -21.58 16.44
CA ARG A 230 3.18 -21.69 17.31
C ARG A 230 3.98 -20.39 17.26
N TYR A 231 4.20 -19.80 18.43
CA TYR A 231 5.06 -18.63 18.62
C TYR A 231 5.80 -18.74 19.94
N ASN A 232 7.11 -18.43 19.96
CA ASN A 232 7.98 -18.56 21.13
C ASN A 232 7.89 -19.93 21.86
N GLY A 233 7.71 -21.01 21.09
CA GLY A 233 7.59 -22.37 21.61
C GLY A 233 6.26 -22.69 22.32
N LYS A 234 5.28 -21.78 22.29
CA LYS A 234 3.92 -21.99 22.80
C LYS A 234 2.93 -22.09 21.65
N ASP A 235 1.91 -22.91 21.87
CA ASP A 235 0.83 -23.12 20.91
C ASP A 235 -0.41 -22.33 21.32
N TRP A 236 -0.98 -21.63 20.34
CA TRP A 236 -2.18 -20.84 20.48
C TRP A 236 -3.24 -21.40 19.54
N GLU A 237 -4.38 -21.77 20.11
CA GLU A 237 -5.49 -22.33 19.36
C GLU A 237 -6.32 -21.21 18.73
N ALA A 238 -6.43 -21.24 17.41
CA ALA A 238 -7.32 -20.38 16.64
C ALA A 238 -8.43 -21.21 15.99
N GLU A 239 -9.66 -20.74 16.06
CA GLU A 239 -10.83 -21.48 15.56
C GLU A 239 -11.85 -20.54 14.95
N ALA A 240 -12.33 -20.89 13.75
CA ALA A 240 -13.49 -20.26 13.14
C ALA A 240 -14.75 -21.01 13.60
N VAL A 241 -15.66 -20.29 14.24
CA VAL A 241 -16.86 -20.83 14.87
C VAL A 241 -18.10 -20.13 14.32
N PRO A 242 -19.19 -20.85 14.01
CA PRO A 242 -20.47 -20.24 13.64
C PRO A 242 -20.94 -19.19 14.67
N ASP A 243 -21.25 -17.99 14.18
CA ASP A 243 -21.78 -16.87 14.97
C ASP A 243 -22.85 -16.12 14.16
N GLY A 244 -24.12 -16.35 14.50
CA GLY A 244 -25.27 -15.86 13.74
C GLY A 244 -25.25 -16.37 12.29
N ASP A 245 -25.29 -15.44 11.33
CA ASP A 245 -25.24 -15.74 9.89
C ASP A 245 -23.81 -15.85 9.32
N GLY A 246 -22.78 -15.77 10.17
CA GLY A 246 -21.38 -15.76 9.76
C GLY A 246 -20.46 -16.60 10.65
N LEU A 247 -19.17 -16.29 10.61
CA LEU A 247 -18.13 -16.93 11.41
C LEU A 247 -17.42 -15.87 12.27
N GLY A 248 -17.35 -16.14 13.57
CA GLY A 248 -16.43 -15.46 14.49
C GLY A 248 -15.15 -16.27 14.66
N ILE A 249 -14.05 -15.59 15.02
CA ILE A 249 -12.76 -16.24 15.26
C ILE A 249 -12.46 -16.20 16.75
N ARG A 250 -12.12 -17.35 17.32
CA ARG A 250 -11.58 -17.48 18.68
C ARG A 250 -10.07 -17.64 18.61
N LEU A 251 -9.34 -16.95 19.48
CA LEU A 251 -7.90 -17.16 19.72
C LEU A 251 -7.67 -17.27 21.22
N GLY A 252 -7.53 -18.50 21.73
CA GLY A 252 -7.60 -18.75 23.17
C GLY A 252 -8.91 -18.23 23.76
N ASP A 253 -8.83 -17.33 24.73
CA ASP A 253 -10.01 -16.72 25.38
C ASP A 253 -10.53 -15.45 24.67
N ARG A 254 -9.87 -15.01 23.59
CA ARG A 254 -10.25 -13.80 22.85
C ARG A 254 -11.21 -14.13 21.71
N TRP A 255 -12.18 -13.24 21.48
CA TRP A 255 -13.17 -13.35 20.41
C TRP A 255 -13.05 -12.19 19.41
N PHE A 256 -13.16 -12.52 18.13
CA PHE A 256 -13.13 -11.57 17.02
C PHE A 256 -14.38 -11.80 16.16
N ARG A 257 -15.06 -10.72 15.78
CA ARG A 257 -16.37 -10.84 15.11
C ARG A 257 -16.29 -11.38 13.68
N THR A 258 -15.14 -11.23 13.04
CA THR A 258 -14.89 -11.65 11.66
C THR A 258 -13.41 -12.00 11.49
N ILE A 259 -13.06 -12.68 10.40
CA ILE A 259 -11.66 -12.91 10.02
C ILE A 259 -10.89 -11.60 9.80
N ASP A 260 -11.55 -10.57 9.26
CA ASP A 260 -10.92 -9.27 9.03
C ASP A 260 -10.63 -8.57 10.38
N ASP A 261 -11.53 -8.71 11.36
CA ASP A 261 -11.34 -8.23 12.74
C ASP A 261 -10.21 -8.98 13.45
N PHE A 262 -10.08 -10.29 13.21
CA PHE A 262 -8.99 -11.13 13.71
C PHE A 262 -7.64 -10.62 13.21
N PHE A 263 -7.42 -10.50 11.89
CA PHE A 263 -6.16 -9.95 11.38
C PHE A 263 -5.92 -8.50 11.79
N ALA A 264 -6.99 -7.72 11.97
CA ALA A 264 -6.90 -6.33 12.38
C ALA A 264 -6.74 -6.12 13.89
N LYS A 265 -6.80 -7.15 14.76
CA LYS A 265 -6.76 -6.97 16.23
C LYS A 265 -6.06 -8.07 17.02
N ALA A 266 -5.88 -9.24 16.45
CA ALA A 266 -5.33 -10.36 17.17
C ALA A 266 -3.86 -10.13 17.52
N GLU A 267 -3.53 -10.46 18.77
CA GLU A 267 -2.18 -10.35 19.32
C GLU A 267 -1.88 -11.60 20.12
N ILE A 268 -0.60 -11.98 20.07
CA ILE A 268 0.00 -13.05 20.86
C ILE A 268 1.16 -12.43 21.63
N GLU A 269 1.17 -12.61 22.95
CA GLU A 269 2.18 -12.03 23.85
C GLU A 269 2.36 -10.50 23.68
N GLY A 270 1.29 -9.78 23.35
CA GLY A 270 1.28 -8.33 23.15
C GLY A 270 1.69 -7.87 21.75
N GLU A 271 2.08 -8.80 20.87
CA GLU A 271 2.48 -8.52 19.49
C GLU A 271 1.39 -8.91 18.50
N ARG A 272 1.18 -8.06 17.50
CA ARG A 272 0.17 -8.28 16.45
C ARG A 272 0.51 -9.51 15.63
N ILE A 273 -0.44 -10.42 15.42
CA ILE A 273 -0.17 -11.67 14.67
C ILE A 273 0.37 -11.42 13.26
N THR A 274 -0.01 -10.29 12.64
CA THR A 274 0.47 -9.88 11.31
C THR A 274 1.93 -9.40 11.32
N ALA A 275 2.39 -8.87 12.46
CA ALA A 275 3.80 -8.50 12.66
C ALA A 275 4.67 -9.73 12.95
N LEU A 276 4.06 -10.83 13.42
CA LEU A 276 4.73 -12.08 13.74
C LEU A 276 4.87 -13.02 12.53
N TYR A 277 4.57 -12.59 11.31
CA TYR A 277 4.43 -13.52 10.16
C TYR A 277 5.69 -14.36 9.88
N GLU A 278 6.90 -13.86 10.18
CA GLU A 278 8.16 -14.61 10.03
C GLU A 278 8.46 -15.56 11.20
N TYR A 279 7.77 -15.38 12.33
CA TYR A 279 8.05 -16.05 13.59
C TYR A 279 6.93 -16.98 14.05
N ILE A 280 5.78 -16.93 13.39
CA ILE A 280 4.63 -17.76 13.68
C ILE A 280 4.55 -18.92 12.70
N THR A 281 4.36 -20.12 13.23
CA THR A 281 4.10 -21.32 12.40
C THR A 281 2.64 -21.69 12.52
N VAL A 282 1.96 -21.89 11.38
CA VAL A 282 0.60 -22.42 11.33
C VAL A 282 0.66 -23.92 11.04
N TYR A 283 -0.06 -24.72 11.82
CA TYR A 283 -0.12 -26.17 11.64
C TYR A 283 -1.35 -26.76 12.34
N GLY A 284 -1.52 -28.07 12.29
CA GLY A 284 -2.62 -28.75 12.99
C GLY A 284 -3.99 -28.28 12.50
N ILE A 285 -4.09 -27.99 11.20
CA ILE A 285 -5.31 -27.50 10.57
C ILE A 285 -6.32 -28.65 10.47
N ASP A 286 -7.52 -28.43 11.00
CA ASP A 286 -8.66 -29.35 10.98
C ASP A 286 -9.88 -28.59 10.42
N GLN A 287 -10.45 -29.07 9.31
CA GLN A 287 -11.54 -28.44 8.56
C GLN A 287 -12.77 -29.35 8.50
#